data_AF-A0A4U0VYP6-F1
#
_entry.id   AF-A0A4U0VYP6-F1
#
_cell.length_a   1.000
_cell.length_b   1.000
_cell.length_c   1.000
_cell.angle_alpha   90.00
_cell.angle_beta   90.00
_cell.angle_gamma   90.00
#
_symmetry.space_group_name_H-M   'P 1'
#
loop_
_entity.id
_entity.type
_entity.pdbx_description
1 polymer ?
#
loop_
_entity_poly.entity_id
_entity_poly.type
_entity_poly.pdbx_seq_one_letter_code
_entity_poly.pdbx_strand_id
1 'polypeptide(L)'
;MISLLRSSSRALSRSARSLTSSASLPASAPTTTPSSTPATRSSVPPSVAAIPYDPAQIPTAARQQQLVDLRNAIFGTNERAAATDAPPPPRDGSKILKQRLHGPALVRWYGDRYTSWKAWNQKFPGLDLVDLQEQQRLADLEARRKRGKVTPKKGQGRRATMKKK
;
A
#
# COMPACT_ATOMS: atom_id res chain seq x y z
N MET A 1 -31.08 35.36 -27.72
CA MET A 1 -30.23 34.39 -28.45
C MET A 1 -29.06 34.01 -27.56
N ILE A 2 -28.59 32.76 -27.68
CA ILE A 2 -27.43 32.12 -27.02
C ILE A 2 -27.83 31.03 -25.98
N SER A 3 -28.30 29.94 -26.58
CA SER A 3 -28.03 28.52 -26.33
C SER A 3 -27.61 28.00 -24.95
N LEU A 4 -28.48 27.13 -24.42
CA LEU A 4 -28.19 26.05 -23.49
C LEU A 4 -27.15 25.08 -24.07
N LEU A 5 -26.10 24.75 -23.31
CA LEU A 5 -25.26 23.57 -23.55
C LEU A 5 -25.58 22.50 -22.50
N ARG A 6 -26.35 21.49 -22.91
CA ARG A 6 -26.50 20.21 -22.18
C ARG A 6 -25.24 19.38 -22.43
N SER A 7 -24.44 19.10 -21.40
CA SER A 7 -23.34 18.14 -21.49
C SER A 7 -23.89 16.72 -21.45
N SER A 8 -23.72 16.01 -22.56
CA SER A 8 -24.05 14.60 -22.75
C SER A 8 -23.16 13.69 -21.89
N SER A 9 -23.76 12.98 -20.94
CA SER A 9 -23.12 11.93 -20.15
C SER A 9 -22.99 10.64 -20.96
N ARG A 10 -21.77 10.30 -21.39
CA ARG A 10 -21.46 9.01 -22.03
C ARG A 10 -21.50 7.89 -20.98
N ALA A 11 -22.44 6.97 -21.14
CA ALA A 11 -22.47 5.70 -20.42
C ALA A 11 -21.41 4.75 -21.01
N LEU A 12 -20.44 4.33 -20.18
CA LEU A 12 -19.53 3.24 -20.54
C LEU A 12 -20.15 1.92 -20.07
N SER A 13 -20.53 1.07 -21.03
CA SER A 13 -20.95 -0.31 -20.78
C SER A 13 -19.75 -1.14 -20.33
N ARG A 14 -19.82 -1.72 -19.14
CA ARG A 14 -18.84 -2.71 -18.67
C ARG A 14 -19.34 -4.09 -19.05
N SER A 15 -18.78 -4.62 -20.13
CA SER A 15 -18.96 -5.99 -20.62
C SER A 15 -18.49 -7.00 -19.55
N ALA A 16 -19.41 -7.84 -19.08
CA ALA A 16 -19.12 -8.94 -18.18
C ALA A 16 -18.48 -10.09 -18.97
N ARG A 17 -17.26 -10.49 -18.60
CA ARG A 17 -16.63 -11.73 -19.06
C ARG A 17 -16.79 -12.79 -17.98
N SER A 18 -17.68 -13.74 -18.21
CA SER A 18 -17.80 -14.98 -17.45
C SER A 18 -16.79 -15.99 -17.98
N LEU A 19 -15.82 -16.39 -17.18
CA LEU A 19 -14.97 -17.54 -17.45
C LEU A 19 -15.50 -18.73 -16.66
N THR A 20 -16.17 -19.63 -17.35
CA THR A 20 -16.52 -20.97 -16.88
C THR A 20 -15.24 -21.82 -16.84
N SER A 21 -14.75 -22.13 -15.64
CA SER A 21 -13.70 -23.13 -15.46
C SER A 21 -14.35 -24.41 -14.94
N SER A 22 -14.48 -25.40 -15.84
CA SER A 22 -14.86 -26.77 -15.53
C SER A 22 -13.60 -27.56 -15.15
N ALA A 23 -13.37 -27.75 -13.85
CA ALA A 23 -12.37 -28.68 -13.35
C ALA A 23 -13.08 -29.92 -12.78
N SER A 24 -12.96 -31.03 -13.49
CA SER A 24 -13.38 -32.36 -13.09
C SER A 24 -12.45 -32.90 -11.99
N LEU A 25 -13.03 -33.37 -10.89
CA LEU A 25 -12.35 -34.21 -9.90
C LEU A 25 -13.04 -35.59 -9.87
N PRO A 26 -12.30 -36.70 -9.84
CA PRO A 26 -12.87 -38.03 -9.61
C PRO A 26 -12.96 -38.29 -8.11
N ALA A 27 -14.16 -38.61 -7.62
CA ALA A 27 -14.37 -39.04 -6.24
C ALA A 27 -14.89 -40.49 -6.22
N SER A 28 -14.04 -41.36 -5.71
CA SER A 28 -14.27 -42.77 -5.37
C SER A 28 -15.32 -42.87 -4.25
N ALA A 29 -16.30 -43.75 -4.41
CA ALA A 29 -17.19 -44.18 -3.32
C ALA A 29 -16.43 -45.09 -2.32
N PRO A 30 -16.83 -45.09 -1.04
CA PRO A 30 -17.62 -46.24 -0.60
C PRO A 30 -18.80 -45.93 0.34
N THR A 31 -19.81 -46.78 0.21
CA THR A 31 -21.01 -46.96 1.04
C THR A 31 -20.70 -46.99 2.54
N THR A 32 -21.36 -46.13 3.32
CA THR A 32 -21.64 -46.41 4.74
C THR A 32 -22.93 -45.71 5.16
N THR A 33 -23.95 -46.50 5.44
CA THR A 33 -25.19 -46.10 6.11
C THR A 33 -24.89 -45.81 7.58
N PRO A 34 -25.41 -44.70 8.13
CA PRO A 34 -26.06 -44.83 9.44
C PRO A 34 -27.37 -44.04 9.58
N SER A 35 -28.37 -44.77 10.08
CA SER A 35 -29.41 -44.36 11.03
C SER A 35 -30.13 -43.02 10.85
N SER A 36 -31.43 -43.14 10.63
CA SER A 36 -32.43 -42.07 10.74
C SER A 36 -32.50 -41.49 12.15
N THR A 37 -32.21 -40.20 12.27
CA THR A 37 -32.76 -39.35 13.33
C THR A 37 -33.05 -38.00 12.69
N PRO A 38 -34.31 -37.55 12.57
CA PRO A 38 -34.60 -36.23 12.03
C PRO A 38 -34.23 -35.19 13.09
N ALA A 39 -32.95 -34.83 13.14
CA ALA A 39 -32.52 -33.60 13.79
C ALA A 39 -33.27 -32.46 13.10
N THR A 40 -34.07 -31.76 13.88
CA THR A 40 -34.81 -30.55 13.55
C THR A 40 -33.84 -29.53 12.95
N ARG A 41 -33.61 -29.62 11.63
CA ARG A 41 -32.87 -28.61 10.88
C ARG A 41 -33.65 -27.32 11.05
N SER A 42 -32.98 -26.36 11.67
CA SER A 42 -33.32 -24.95 11.78
C SER A 42 -34.46 -24.54 10.84
N SER A 43 -35.67 -24.38 11.38
CA SER A 43 -36.72 -23.68 10.65
C SER A 43 -36.21 -22.26 10.47
N VAL A 44 -35.69 -21.95 9.29
CA VAL A 44 -35.58 -20.58 8.81
C VAL A 44 -36.96 -19.96 9.08
N PRO A 45 -37.06 -18.86 9.85
CA PRO A 45 -38.36 -18.30 10.19
C PRO A 45 -39.15 -18.09 8.89
N PRO A 46 -40.46 -18.36 8.86
CA PRO A 46 -41.26 -18.25 7.63
C PRO A 46 -41.23 -16.83 7.02
N SER A 47 -40.77 -15.83 7.77
CA SER A 47 -40.46 -14.48 7.27
C SER A 47 -39.24 -14.41 6.32
N VAL A 48 -38.46 -15.49 6.21
CA VAL A 48 -37.30 -15.65 5.32
C VAL A 48 -37.55 -16.82 4.34
N ALA A 49 -38.80 -17.27 4.19
CA ALA A 49 -39.18 -18.04 3.02
C ALA A 49 -38.86 -17.19 1.77
N ALA A 50 -38.16 -17.79 0.81
CA ALA A 50 -37.58 -17.12 -0.36
C ALA A 50 -38.62 -16.24 -1.09
N ILE A 51 -38.61 -14.94 -0.78
CA ILE A 51 -39.32 -13.96 -1.57
C ILE A 51 -38.71 -14.03 -2.98
N PRO A 52 -39.50 -14.28 -4.04
CA PRO A 52 -38.98 -14.22 -5.39
C PRO A 52 -38.36 -12.85 -5.60
N TYR A 53 -37.09 -12.80 -6.00
CA TYR A 53 -36.42 -11.55 -6.33
C TYR A 53 -37.08 -10.98 -7.58
N ASP A 54 -38.03 -10.07 -7.39
CA ASP A 54 -38.62 -9.27 -8.45
C ASP A 54 -37.68 -8.09 -8.74
N PRO A 55 -36.98 -8.06 -9.90
CA PRO A 55 -36.04 -7.01 -10.23
C PRO A 55 -36.71 -5.62 -10.40
N ALA A 56 -38.04 -5.56 -10.50
CA ALA A 56 -38.79 -4.31 -10.57
C ALA A 56 -38.99 -3.65 -9.19
N GLN A 57 -38.92 -4.43 -8.10
CA GLN A 57 -39.11 -3.94 -6.74
C GLN A 57 -37.78 -3.56 -6.09
N ILE A 58 -37.43 -2.27 -6.15
CA ILE A 58 -36.27 -1.74 -5.42
C ILE A 58 -36.61 -1.77 -3.92
N PRO A 59 -35.77 -2.36 -3.05
CA PRO A 59 -36.02 -2.42 -1.61
C PRO A 59 -36.11 -1.02 -1.02
N THR A 60 -37.00 -0.84 -0.04
CA THR A 60 -37.17 0.43 0.70
C THR A 60 -35.84 0.96 1.22
N ALA A 61 -35.67 2.29 1.28
CA ALA A 61 -34.42 2.93 1.72
C ALA A 61 -33.93 2.44 3.10
N ALA A 62 -34.85 2.20 4.04
CA ALA A 62 -34.53 1.63 5.36
C ALA A 62 -33.92 0.22 5.26
N ARG A 63 -34.44 -0.61 4.35
CA ARG A 63 -33.91 -1.96 4.12
C ARG A 63 -32.52 -1.92 3.51
N GLN A 64 -32.25 -0.94 2.63
CA GLN A 64 -30.92 -0.73 2.06
C GLN A 64 -29.89 -0.32 3.13
N GLN A 65 -30.29 0.53 4.08
CA GLN A 65 -29.43 0.90 5.22
C GLN A 65 -29.08 -0.32 6.09
N GLN A 66 -30.07 -1.16 6.43
CA GLN A 66 -29.83 -2.40 7.18
C GLN A 66 -28.82 -3.32 6.48
N LEU A 67 -28.89 -3.44 5.15
CA LEU A 67 -27.93 -4.23 4.38
C LEU A 67 -26.53 -3.63 4.41
N VAL A 68 -26.41 -2.29 4.36
CA VAL A 68 -25.13 -1.59 4.48
C VAL A 68 -24.53 -1.77 5.87
N ASP A 69 -25.35 -1.69 6.91
CA ASP A 69 -24.92 -1.91 8.29
C ASP A 69 -24.45 -3.35 8.52
N LEU A 70 -25.19 -4.34 8.00
CA LEU A 70 -24.79 -5.74 8.02
C LEU A 70 -23.48 -5.98 7.26
N ARG A 71 -23.34 -5.39 6.06
CA ARG A 71 -22.10 -5.45 5.29
C ARG A 71 -20.93 -4.88 6.09
N ASN A 72 -21.12 -3.73 6.70
CA ASN A 72 -20.12 -3.07 7.53
C ASN A 72 -19.72 -3.93 8.74
N ALA A 73 -20.69 -4.58 9.39
CA ALA A 73 -20.44 -5.52 10.48
C ALA A 73 -19.66 -6.77 10.01
N ILE A 74 -20.00 -7.33 8.85
CA ILE A 74 -19.35 -8.53 8.30
C ILE A 74 -17.90 -8.24 7.88
N PHE A 75 -17.66 -7.11 7.20
CA PHE A 75 -16.36 -6.79 6.61
C PHE A 75 -15.51 -5.83 7.46
N GLY A 76 -16.02 -5.38 8.62
CA GLY A 76 -15.36 -4.39 9.46
C GLY A 76 -15.15 -3.04 8.75
N THR A 77 -16.02 -2.70 7.79
CA THR A 77 -15.97 -1.42 7.06
C THR A 77 -16.89 -0.38 7.71
N ASN A 78 -16.60 0.90 7.52
CA ASN A 78 -17.39 2.01 8.09
C ASN A 78 -17.95 2.93 7.00
N GLU A 79 -18.52 2.36 5.94
CA GLU A 79 -19.02 3.13 4.79
C GLU A 79 -20.53 3.38 4.94
N ARG A 80 -20.95 4.64 4.97
CA ARG A 80 -22.38 5.02 4.94
C ARG A 80 -22.85 5.14 3.48
N ALA A 81 -24.02 4.57 3.15
CA ALA A 81 -24.63 4.79 1.85
C ALA A 81 -25.16 6.22 1.71
N ALA A 82 -24.92 6.84 0.55
CA ALA A 82 -25.42 8.17 0.21
C ALA A 82 -26.92 8.09 -0.11
N ALA A 83 -27.76 8.19 0.92
CA ALA A 83 -29.19 8.45 0.74
C ALA A 83 -29.39 9.94 0.43
N THR A 84 -30.29 10.24 -0.51
CA THR A 84 -30.57 11.60 -1.02
C THR A 84 -30.95 12.60 0.08
N ASP A 85 -31.51 12.12 1.19
CA ASP A 85 -32.07 12.96 2.27
C ASP A 85 -31.23 12.95 3.57
N ALA A 86 -30.01 12.39 3.53
CA ALA A 86 -29.14 12.30 4.71
C ALA A 86 -28.15 13.47 4.79
N PRO A 87 -27.77 13.91 6.02
CA PRO A 87 -26.69 14.88 6.19
C PRO A 87 -25.36 14.31 5.63
N PRO A 88 -24.47 15.18 5.14
CA PRO A 88 -23.18 14.74 4.60
C PRO A 88 -22.33 14.05 5.67
N PRO A 89 -21.52 13.05 5.30
CA PRO A 89 -20.70 12.32 6.26
C PRO A 89 -19.65 13.24 6.92
N PRO A 90 -19.39 13.08 8.23
CA PRO A 90 -18.36 13.83 8.94
C PRO A 90 -16.94 13.50 8.42
N ARG A 91 -16.00 14.42 8.66
CA ARG A 91 -14.60 14.27 8.24
C ARG A 91 -13.80 13.44 9.25
N ASP A 92 -13.95 12.12 9.19
CA ASP A 92 -13.39 11.19 10.19
C ASP A 92 -11.90 10.85 10.01
N GLY A 93 -11.21 11.45 9.04
CA GLY A 93 -9.78 11.18 8.80
C GLY A 93 -9.48 9.81 8.17
N SER A 94 -10.49 8.96 7.93
CA SER A 94 -10.35 7.63 7.29
C SER A 94 -9.58 7.65 5.97
N LYS A 95 -9.63 8.77 5.22
CA LYS A 95 -8.84 8.96 4.00
C LYS A 95 -7.33 8.88 4.27
N ILE A 96 -6.87 9.48 5.36
CA ILE A 96 -5.45 9.52 5.73
C ILE A 96 -5.00 8.13 6.20
N LEU A 97 -5.82 7.45 7.00
CA LEU A 97 -5.52 6.10 7.51
C LEU A 97 -5.50 5.03 6.40
N LYS A 98 -6.34 5.19 5.37
CA LYS A 98 -6.37 4.28 4.21
C LYS A 98 -5.18 4.48 3.26
N GLN A 99 -4.44 5.59 3.36
CA GLN A 99 -3.26 5.80 2.54
C GLN A 99 -2.17 4.79 2.92
N ARG A 100 -1.58 4.15 1.91
CA ARG A 100 -0.45 3.25 2.13
C ARG A 100 0.76 4.05 2.58
N LEU A 101 1.49 3.54 3.57
CA LEU A 101 2.72 4.17 4.05
C LEU A 101 3.82 4.02 2.99
N HIS A 102 4.41 5.14 2.58
CA HIS A 102 5.52 5.18 1.60
C HIS A 102 6.91 5.21 2.25
N GLY A 103 6.98 5.25 3.59
CA GLY A 103 8.24 5.35 4.35
C GLY A 103 9.33 4.36 3.92
N PRO A 104 9.05 3.05 3.79
CA PRO A 104 10.06 2.08 3.37
C PRO A 104 10.62 2.32 1.97
N ALA A 105 9.79 2.81 1.04
CA ALA A 105 10.23 3.13 -0.31
C ALA A 105 11.13 4.38 -0.31
N LEU A 106 10.81 5.38 0.52
CA LEU A 106 11.61 6.60 0.64
C LEU A 106 12.98 6.35 1.27
N VAL A 107 13.06 5.50 2.29
CA VAL A 107 14.35 5.13 2.91
C VAL A 107 15.28 4.46 1.90
N ARG A 108 14.73 3.64 1.01
CA ARG A 108 15.48 2.92 -0.03
C ARG A 108 15.84 3.76 -1.25
N TRP A 109 15.55 5.07 -1.26
CA TRP A 109 15.77 5.91 -2.44
C TRP A 109 17.20 5.88 -2.98
N TYR A 110 18.20 5.96 -2.09
CA TYR A 110 19.62 5.85 -2.49
C TYR A 110 20.15 4.40 -2.44
N GLY A 111 19.31 3.44 -2.09
CA GLY A 111 19.69 2.05 -1.85
C GLY A 111 20.40 1.82 -0.52
N ASP A 112 20.83 0.58 -0.31
CA ASP A 112 21.62 0.21 0.87
C ASP A 112 23.04 0.76 0.74
N ARG A 113 23.56 1.34 1.83
CA ARG A 113 24.94 1.83 1.83
C ARG A 113 25.91 0.63 1.79
N TYR A 114 26.62 0.48 0.68
CA TYR A 114 27.68 -0.53 0.57
C TYR A 114 28.76 -0.33 1.63
N THR A 115 29.32 -1.44 2.12
CA THR A 115 30.41 -1.42 3.11
C THR A 115 31.66 -0.75 2.54
N SER A 116 32.29 0.13 3.33
CA SER A 116 33.58 0.75 2.99
C SER A 116 34.69 -0.29 2.73
N TRP A 117 35.74 0.08 1.98
CA TRP A 117 36.92 -0.77 1.75
C TRP A 117 37.51 -1.32 3.05
N LYS A 118 37.52 -0.51 4.11
CA LYS A 118 37.96 -0.94 5.44
C LYS A 118 37.12 -2.11 5.99
N ALA A 119 35.80 -2.03 5.83
CA ALA A 119 34.90 -3.10 6.27
C ALA A 119 35.07 -4.36 5.42
N TRP A 120 35.43 -4.24 4.13
CA TRP A 120 35.77 -5.39 3.29
C TRP A 120 37.06 -6.08 3.73
N ASN A 121 38.13 -5.32 4.00
CA ASN A 121 39.39 -5.88 4.49
C ASN A 121 39.24 -6.53 5.88
N GLN A 122 38.33 -6.05 6.72
CA GLN A 122 37.99 -6.71 7.99
C GLN A 122 37.23 -8.03 7.78
N LYS A 123 36.34 -8.09 6.78
CA LYS A 123 35.57 -9.30 6.48
C LYS A 123 36.41 -10.39 5.82
N PHE A 124 37.39 -10.01 5.00
CA PHE A 124 38.25 -10.93 4.28
C PHE A 124 39.73 -10.59 4.52
N PRO A 125 40.29 -11.01 5.67
CA PRO A 125 41.71 -10.82 5.93
C PRO A 125 42.54 -11.61 4.90
N GLY A 126 43.46 -10.95 4.20
CA GLY A 126 44.37 -11.55 3.22
C GLY A 126 44.24 -11.04 1.78
N LEU A 127 43.17 -10.30 1.45
CA LEU A 127 42.99 -9.67 0.13
C LEU A 127 43.61 -8.27 0.03
N ASP A 128 43.87 -7.61 1.17
CA ASP A 128 44.44 -6.26 1.31
C ASP A 128 43.99 -5.30 0.20
N LEU A 129 42.67 -5.15 0.04
CA LEU A 129 42.10 -4.34 -1.03
C LEU A 129 42.48 -2.87 -0.83
N VAL A 130 42.97 -2.24 -1.90
CA VAL A 130 43.38 -0.84 -1.93
C VAL A 130 42.40 -0.03 -2.77
N ASP A 131 41.96 1.11 -2.24
CA ASP A 131 41.20 2.10 -3.00
C ASP A 131 42.16 3.02 -3.76
N LEU A 132 42.18 2.88 -5.09
CA LEU A 132 43.05 3.65 -5.97
C LEU A 132 42.71 5.15 -5.98
N GLN A 133 41.44 5.52 -5.83
CA GLN A 133 41.03 6.93 -5.78
C GLN A 133 41.53 7.57 -4.49
N GLU A 134 41.45 6.85 -3.38
CA GLU A 134 41.96 7.32 -2.10
C GLU A 134 43.49 7.43 -2.09
N GLN A 135 44.21 6.46 -2.66
CA GLN A 135 45.66 6.53 -2.86
C GLN A 135 46.07 7.78 -3.65
N GLN A 136 45.39 8.05 -4.77
CA GLN A 136 45.65 9.24 -5.58
C GLN A 136 45.39 10.52 -4.80
N ARG A 137 44.29 10.58 -4.02
CA ARG A 137 43.98 11.73 -3.16
C ARG A 137 45.09 11.99 -2.13
N LEU A 138 45.68 10.95 -1.57
CA LEU A 138 46.80 11.06 -0.63
C LEU A 138 48.08 11.57 -1.32
N ALA A 139 48.42 11.03 -2.49
CA ALA A 139 49.56 11.50 -3.28
C ALA A 139 49.41 12.98 -3.67
N ASP A 140 48.21 13.40 -4.08
CA ASP A 140 47.91 14.80 -4.39
C ASP A 140 48.06 15.72 -3.17
N LEU A 141 47.64 15.25 -1.99
CA LEU A 141 47.83 15.99 -0.74
C LEU A 141 49.31 16.14 -0.37
N GLU A 142 50.11 15.08 -0.54
CA GLU A 142 51.55 15.13 -0.30
C GLU A 142 52.26 16.09 -1.26
N ALA A 143 51.90 16.05 -2.54
CA ALA A 143 52.41 16.99 -3.53
C ALA A 143 52.05 18.45 -3.17
N ARG A 144 50.83 18.70 -2.70
CA ARG A 144 50.41 20.03 -2.21
C ARG A 144 51.17 20.46 -0.96
N ARG A 145 51.41 19.54 -0.02
CA ARG A 145 52.23 19.80 1.18
C ARG A 145 53.66 20.20 0.80
N LYS A 146 54.30 19.47 -0.12
CA LYS A 146 55.64 19.80 -0.63
C LYS A 146 55.71 21.21 -1.23
N ARG A 147 54.65 21.66 -1.91
CA ARG A 147 54.54 23.03 -2.47
C ARG A 147 54.13 24.11 -1.45
N GLY A 148 53.92 23.76 -0.18
CA GLY A 148 53.39 24.68 0.83
C GLY A 148 51.96 25.17 0.54
N LYS A 149 51.21 24.46 -0.33
CA LYS A 149 49.81 24.76 -0.69
C LYS A 149 48.83 23.85 0.05
N VAL A 150 49.19 23.46 1.27
CA VAL A 150 48.29 22.68 2.12
C VAL A 150 47.18 23.57 2.67
N THR A 151 45.98 23.03 2.78
CA THR A 151 44.89 23.70 3.49
C THR A 151 45.35 24.02 4.91
N PRO A 152 45.24 25.28 5.38
CA PRO A 152 45.64 25.63 6.73
C PRO A 152 44.83 24.83 7.75
N LYS A 153 45.41 24.61 8.94
CA LYS A 153 44.72 23.93 10.03
C LYS A 153 43.40 24.63 10.31
N LYS A 154 42.31 23.86 10.46
CA LYS A 154 40.97 24.38 10.74
C LYS A 154 41.03 25.36 11.92
N GLY A 155 40.43 26.55 11.77
CA GLY A 155 40.46 27.62 12.77
C GLY A 155 41.72 28.49 12.77
N GLN A 156 42.79 28.07 12.09
CA GLN A 156 44.06 28.82 11.94
C GLN A 156 44.24 29.37 10.53
N GLY A 157 43.13 29.76 9.90
CA GLY A 157 43.17 30.40 8.59
C GLY A 157 43.72 31.82 8.66
N ARG A 158 44.06 32.39 7.51
CA ARG A 158 44.60 33.76 7.39
C ARG A 158 43.77 34.81 8.14
N ARG A 159 42.43 34.71 8.12
CA ARG A 159 41.55 35.63 8.85
C ARG A 159 41.71 35.53 10.37
N ALA A 160 41.90 34.33 10.90
CA ALA A 160 42.08 34.11 12.33
C ALA A 160 43.45 34.63 12.82
N THR A 161 44.50 34.50 11.99
CA THR A 161 45.82 35.04 12.32
C THR A 161 45.86 36.57 12.21
N MET A 162 45.13 37.17 11.26
CA MET A 162 45.07 38.63 11.12
C MET A 162 44.30 39.33 12.26
N LYS A 163 43.27 38.70 12.85
CA LYS A 163 42.48 39.28 13.96
C LYS A 163 43.25 39.35 15.29
N LYS A 164 44.35 38.60 15.40
CA LYS A 164 45.17 38.50 16.63
C LYS A 164 46.35 39.48 16.63
N LYS A 165 46.52 40.26 15.56
CA LYS A 165 47.57 41.26 15.34
C LYS A 165 46.93 42.64 15.35
#